data_AF-U6MWU0-F1
#
_entry.id   AF-U6MWU0-F1
#
_cell.length_a   1.000
_cell.length_b   1.000
_cell.length_c   1.000
_cell.angle_alpha   90.00
_cell.angle_beta   90.00
_cell.angle_gamma   90.00
#
_symmetry.space_group_name_H-M   'P 1'
#
loop_
_entity.id
_entity.type
_entity.pdbx_description
1 polymer ?
#
loop_
_entity_poly.entity_id
_entity_poly.type
_entity_poly.pdbx_seq_one_letter_code
_entity_poly.pdbx_strand_id
1 'polypeptide(L)'
;MVQLRLGNPTEVVLTTAPSNFTFTRGSTTSGKQWQPRDGKLLLPSNSFHAYAETQATAWKGLDEEVVICVAALGHDVGHPGLNNAFLVSTNQSLALVYNDNAVLENYHAYITFRTISATAEVDGGILRGLSASAYRQLRKQVIDLILATDMAQHFPILSSFRARNASQTFSVSSNEEDKWMLAKLLIKTGDIGHSMLAWEQHYMWACRVNEEFYKQVSPPLRA
;
A
#
# COMPACT_ATOMS: atom_id res chain seq x y z
N MET A 1 13.92 3.73 7.40
CA MET A 1 13.20 4.95 7.00
C MET A 1 14.09 5.71 6.02
N VAL A 2 13.72 5.77 4.74
CA VAL A 2 14.39 6.65 3.77
C VAL A 2 13.76 8.03 3.91
N GLN A 3 14.54 9.02 4.31
CA GLN A 3 14.11 10.41 4.35
C GLN A 3 14.29 11.00 2.94
N LEU A 4 13.19 11.29 2.26
CA LEU A 4 13.21 12.08 1.02
C LEU A 4 13.21 13.56 1.41
N ARG A 5 14.35 14.25 1.21
CA ARG A 5 14.39 15.72 1.15
C ARG A 5 14.25 16.13 -0.32
N LEU A 6 13.33 17.04 -0.60
CA LEU A 6 13.18 17.67 -1.90
C LEU A 6 14.32 18.67 -2.13
N GLY A 7 15.09 18.42 -3.19
CA GLY A 7 16.02 19.35 -3.83
C GLY A 7 15.75 19.40 -5.35
N ASN A 8 16.28 20.43 -6.01
CA ASN A 8 16.06 20.79 -7.42
C ASN A 8 16.26 19.63 -8.45
N PRO A 9 15.65 19.71 -9.65
CA PRO A 9 14.97 18.58 -10.28
C PRO A 9 15.81 17.54 -11.05
N THR A 10 17.14 17.48 -10.92
CA THR A 10 17.93 16.71 -11.91
C THR A 10 19.02 15.77 -11.40
N GLU A 11 19.24 15.58 -10.10
CA GLU A 11 20.21 14.55 -9.64
C GLU A 11 19.77 13.85 -8.36
N VAL A 12 19.60 12.53 -8.43
CA VAL A 12 19.47 11.65 -7.25
C VAL A 12 20.79 10.91 -7.09
N VAL A 13 21.63 11.35 -6.15
CA VAL A 13 22.87 10.68 -5.78
C VAL A 13 22.58 9.67 -4.68
N LEU A 14 22.67 8.37 -5.00
CA LEU A 14 22.61 7.28 -4.02
C LEU A 14 24.03 6.97 -3.55
N THR A 15 24.38 7.34 -2.32
CA THR A 15 25.63 6.90 -1.68
C THR A 15 25.33 5.64 -0.86
N THR A 16 25.92 4.49 -1.19
CA THR A 16 25.94 3.31 -0.32
C THR A 16 27.31 3.21 0.38
N ALA A 17 27.29 2.92 1.67
CA ALA A 17 28.50 2.61 2.45
C ALA A 17 29.07 1.23 2.02
N PRO A 18 30.38 1.00 2.15
CA PRO A 18 30.99 -0.24 1.69
C PRO A 18 30.81 -1.34 2.74
N SER A 19 30.13 -2.43 2.38
CA SER A 19 30.27 -3.71 3.06
C SER A 19 30.52 -4.81 2.02
N ASN A 20 31.69 -5.44 2.15
CA ASN A 20 32.16 -6.50 1.28
C ASN A 20 31.28 -7.74 1.42
N PHE A 21 30.63 -8.14 0.33
CA PHE A 21 29.99 -9.46 0.23
C PHE A 21 30.46 -10.12 -1.07
N THR A 22 31.36 -11.09 -0.95
CA THR A 22 31.80 -11.97 -2.04
C THR A 22 30.80 -13.10 -2.23
N PHE A 23 30.17 -13.17 -3.41
CA PHE A 23 29.39 -14.32 -3.85
C PHE A 23 30.19 -15.08 -4.91
N THR A 24 30.73 -16.25 -4.56
CA THR A 24 31.32 -17.19 -5.52
C THR A 24 30.24 -18.04 -6.15
N ARG A 25 30.04 -17.92 -7.48
CA ARG A 25 29.29 -18.92 -8.26
C ARG A 25 30.20 -19.57 -9.29
N GLY A 26 30.23 -20.90 -9.25
CA GLY A 26 31.03 -21.75 -10.10
C GLY A 26 30.67 -21.68 -11.59
N SER A 27 31.73 -21.75 -12.38
CA SER A 27 31.86 -22.41 -13.68
C SER A 27 30.68 -22.31 -14.65
N THR A 28 30.75 -21.32 -15.54
CA THR A 28 30.54 -21.56 -16.98
C THR A 28 31.55 -20.74 -17.77
N THR A 29 32.29 -21.45 -18.61
CA THR A 29 33.34 -21.01 -19.51
C THR A 29 32.75 -20.24 -20.70
N SER A 30 33.15 -18.98 -20.88
CA SER A 30 33.76 -18.49 -22.13
C SER A 30 34.04 -16.99 -21.98
N GLY A 31 35.29 -16.61 -22.18
CA GLY A 31 35.81 -15.31 -21.82
C GLY A 31 35.36 -14.19 -22.75
N LYS A 32 35.17 -13.01 -22.15
CA LYS A 32 35.66 -11.75 -22.70
C LYS A 32 36.22 -10.90 -21.56
N GLN A 33 37.53 -10.73 -21.56
CA GLN A 33 38.27 -9.85 -20.68
C GLN A 33 37.92 -8.39 -21.04
N TRP A 34 37.25 -7.68 -20.14
CA TRP A 34 36.99 -6.25 -20.29
C TRP A 34 38.19 -5.46 -19.74
N GLN A 35 38.88 -4.72 -20.59
CA GLN A 35 39.82 -3.68 -20.17
C GLN A 35 39.14 -2.30 -20.30
N PRO A 36 39.20 -1.45 -19.26
CA PRO A 36 38.66 -0.11 -19.33
C PRO A 36 39.64 0.81 -20.09
N ARG A 37 39.22 1.33 -21.25
CA ARG A 37 39.81 2.54 -21.81
C ARG A 37 38.85 3.70 -21.60
N ASP A 38 39.37 4.74 -20.98
CA ASP A 38 38.84 6.11 -20.97
C ASP A 38 37.46 6.31 -20.33
N GLY A 39 37.40 6.16 -19.00
CA GLY A 39 36.76 7.11 -18.07
C GLY A 39 35.33 7.64 -18.30
N LYS A 40 34.56 7.12 -19.25
CA LYS A 40 33.15 7.47 -19.49
C LYS A 40 32.36 6.19 -19.69
N LEU A 41 31.60 5.82 -18.66
CA LEU A 41 30.55 4.83 -18.77
C LEU A 41 29.41 5.46 -19.59
N LEU A 42 29.48 5.34 -20.91
CA LEU A 42 28.33 5.60 -21.76
C LEU A 42 27.32 4.49 -21.49
N LEU A 43 26.39 4.73 -20.58
CA LEU A 43 25.19 3.92 -20.47
C LEU A 43 24.49 3.97 -21.84
N PRO A 44 24.20 2.84 -22.49
CA PRO A 44 23.44 2.84 -23.73
C PRO A 44 22.10 3.53 -23.45
N SER A 45 21.86 4.67 -24.09
CA SER A 45 20.73 5.57 -23.85
C SER A 45 19.36 5.02 -24.25
N ASN A 46 19.24 3.72 -24.54
CA ASN A 46 18.01 3.07 -25.00
C ASN A 46 17.60 1.84 -24.17
N SER A 47 18.26 1.52 -23.06
CA SER A 47 17.95 0.31 -22.28
C SER A 47 16.79 0.46 -21.28
N PHE A 48 16.27 1.67 -21.03
CA PHE A 48 15.08 1.85 -20.19
C PHE A 48 13.77 1.53 -20.96
N HIS A 49 13.73 1.77 -22.27
CA HIS A 49 12.55 1.45 -23.08
C HIS A 49 12.45 -0.05 -23.41
N ALA A 50 13.58 -0.72 -23.67
CA ALA A 50 13.58 -2.11 -24.11
C ALA A 50 13.18 -3.12 -23.00
N TYR A 51 13.33 -2.75 -21.71
CA TYR A 51 12.91 -3.63 -20.60
C TYR A 51 11.41 -3.49 -20.26
N ALA A 52 10.79 -2.36 -20.61
CA ALA A 52 9.37 -2.11 -20.36
C ALA A 52 8.43 -2.83 -21.34
N GLU A 53 8.95 -3.24 -22.50
CA GLU A 53 8.17 -3.90 -23.57
C GLU A 53 8.11 -5.43 -23.47
N THR A 54 8.85 -6.03 -22.53
CA THR A 54 8.97 -7.51 -22.46
C THR A 54 8.43 -8.06 -21.15
N GLN A 55 7.11 -7.87 -20.93
CA GLN A 55 6.18 -8.80 -20.28
C GLN A 55 4.88 -8.04 -19.94
N ALA A 56 4.05 -7.81 -20.95
CA ALA A 56 2.61 -7.82 -20.70
C ALA A 56 2.21 -9.29 -20.50
N THR A 57 2.58 -9.88 -19.37
CA THR A 57 2.01 -11.16 -18.94
C THR A 57 0.52 -10.90 -18.76
N ALA A 58 -0.29 -11.38 -19.71
CA ALA A 58 -1.73 -11.36 -19.58
C ALA A 58 -2.10 -11.92 -18.20
N TRP A 59 -2.89 -11.17 -17.43
CA TRP A 59 -3.36 -11.59 -16.12
C TRP A 59 -4.03 -12.96 -16.26
N LYS A 60 -3.40 -14.02 -15.73
CA LYS A 60 -3.99 -15.37 -15.73
C LYS A 60 -5.19 -15.47 -14.77
N GLY A 61 -5.26 -14.54 -13.82
CA GLY A 61 -6.30 -14.36 -12.82
C GLY A 61 -6.02 -13.08 -12.01
N LEU A 62 -6.94 -12.71 -11.12
CA LEU A 62 -6.70 -11.65 -10.14
C LEU A 62 -5.81 -12.21 -9.04
N ASP A 63 -4.61 -11.67 -8.89
CA ASP A 63 -3.68 -12.05 -7.83
C ASP A 63 -4.10 -11.39 -6.51
N GLU A 64 -4.35 -12.18 -5.47
CA GLU A 64 -4.76 -11.67 -4.16
C GLU A 64 -3.68 -10.80 -3.50
N GLU A 65 -2.40 -11.06 -3.77
CA GLU A 65 -1.30 -10.25 -3.24
C GLU A 65 -1.39 -8.82 -3.78
N VAL A 66 -1.70 -8.66 -5.07
CA VAL A 66 -1.88 -7.34 -5.70
C VAL A 66 -3.07 -6.62 -5.07
N VAL A 67 -4.18 -7.31 -4.82
CA VAL A 67 -5.35 -6.72 -4.16
C VAL A 67 -5.00 -6.19 -2.77
N ILE A 68 -4.33 -7.00 -1.96
CA ILE A 68 -3.93 -6.64 -0.59
C ILE A 68 -2.92 -5.49 -0.64
N CYS A 69 -1.95 -5.50 -1.55
CA CYS A 69 -0.98 -4.41 -1.69
C CYS A 69 -1.65 -3.09 -2.07
N VAL A 70 -2.58 -3.10 -3.03
CA VAL A 70 -3.32 -1.88 -3.41
C VAL A 70 -4.15 -1.36 -2.24
N ALA A 71 -4.83 -2.23 -1.51
CA ALA A 71 -5.58 -1.84 -0.32
C ALA A 71 -4.66 -1.27 0.77
N ALA A 72 -3.54 -1.93 1.07
CA ALA A 72 -2.59 -1.48 2.08
C ALA A 72 -1.97 -0.12 1.74
N LEU A 73 -1.64 0.14 0.49
CA LEU A 73 -1.14 1.45 0.05
C LEU A 73 -2.23 2.53 0.06
N GLY A 74 -3.47 2.14 -0.20
CA GLY A 74 -4.62 3.04 -0.32
C GLY A 74 -5.39 3.31 0.96
N HIS A 75 -5.21 2.51 2.03
CA HIS A 75 -6.16 2.51 3.15
C HIS A 75 -6.28 3.85 3.89
N ASP A 76 -5.22 4.66 3.93
CA ASP A 76 -5.19 5.98 4.59
C ASP A 76 -4.89 7.14 3.62
N VAL A 77 -5.05 6.93 2.31
CA VAL A 77 -4.67 7.94 1.32
C VAL A 77 -5.51 9.21 1.47
N GLY A 78 -4.84 10.35 1.62
CA GLY A 78 -5.49 11.65 1.80
C GLY A 78 -6.08 11.89 3.19
N HIS A 79 -5.68 11.12 4.22
CA HIS A 79 -6.15 11.30 5.60
C HIS A 79 -5.97 12.75 6.09
N PRO A 80 -7.05 13.42 6.55
CA PRO A 80 -7.00 14.82 6.95
C PRO A 80 -6.41 15.05 8.34
N GLY A 81 -6.09 13.98 9.08
CA GLY A 81 -5.66 14.05 10.47
C GLY A 81 -6.82 14.25 11.46
N LEU A 82 -8.03 13.83 11.08
CA LEU A 82 -9.26 13.94 11.87
C LEU A 82 -9.93 12.57 11.89
N ASN A 83 -10.56 12.19 13.00
CA ASN A 83 -11.31 10.94 13.07
C ASN A 83 -12.76 11.04 12.56
N ASN A 84 -13.36 9.86 12.28
CA ASN A 84 -14.75 9.74 11.81
C ASN A 84 -15.75 10.48 12.73
N ALA A 85 -15.62 10.34 14.06
CA ALA A 85 -16.53 10.97 15.02
C ALA A 85 -16.51 12.51 14.95
N PHE A 86 -15.34 13.11 14.70
CA PHE A 86 -15.21 14.55 14.51
C PHE A 86 -15.85 15.02 13.20
N LEU A 87 -15.66 14.28 12.11
CA LEU A 87 -16.27 14.62 10.82
C LEU A 87 -17.80 14.62 10.92
N VAL A 88 -18.36 13.62 11.60
CA VAL A 88 -19.81 13.49 11.83
C VAL A 88 -20.31 14.60 12.76
N SER A 89 -19.70 14.79 13.93
CA SER A 89 -20.15 15.80 14.91
C SER A 89 -20.04 17.24 14.40
N THR A 90 -19.13 17.52 13.47
CA THR A 90 -18.97 18.85 12.86
C THR A 90 -19.69 19.00 11.52
N ASN A 91 -20.51 18.02 11.11
CA ASN A 91 -21.25 18.02 9.84
C ASN A 91 -20.37 18.33 8.62
N GLN A 92 -19.17 17.75 8.55
CA GLN A 92 -18.29 17.90 7.40
C GLN A 92 -18.94 17.33 6.14
N SER A 93 -18.63 17.91 4.98
CA SER A 93 -19.22 17.47 3.71
C SER A 93 -18.99 15.98 3.43
N LEU A 94 -17.86 15.42 3.84
CA LEU A 94 -17.58 13.99 3.70
C LEU A 94 -18.55 13.12 4.53
N ALA A 95 -18.89 13.53 5.75
CA ALA A 95 -19.84 12.82 6.60
C ALA A 95 -21.23 12.78 5.96
N LEU A 96 -21.67 13.90 5.36
CA LEU A 96 -22.91 13.98 4.61
C LEU A 96 -22.91 13.09 3.36
N VAL A 97 -21.80 13.05 2.61
CA VAL A 97 -21.68 12.22 1.39
C VAL A 97 -21.76 10.73 1.71
N TYR A 98 -21.12 10.31 2.80
CA TYR A 98 -21.05 8.90 3.20
C TYR A 98 -22.07 8.49 4.27
N ASN A 99 -23.02 9.38 4.59
CA ASN A 99 -24.11 9.14 5.55
C ASN A 99 -23.59 8.62 6.89
N ASP A 100 -22.55 9.26 7.42
CA ASP A 100 -21.91 8.95 8.70
C ASP A 100 -21.33 7.52 8.83
N ASN A 101 -21.23 6.78 7.73
CA ASN A 101 -20.77 5.38 7.73
C ASN A 101 -19.35 5.28 7.15
N ALA A 102 -18.39 4.84 7.98
CA ALA A 102 -16.99 4.62 7.61
C ALA A 102 -16.47 5.75 6.71
N VAL A 103 -16.63 7.00 7.18
CA VAL A 103 -16.54 8.21 6.35
C VAL A 103 -15.17 8.35 5.71
N LEU A 104 -14.11 8.17 6.51
CA LEU A 104 -12.73 8.22 6.07
C LEU A 104 -12.38 7.03 5.17
N GLU A 105 -12.76 5.82 5.53
CA GLU A 105 -12.43 4.61 4.78
C GLU A 105 -13.08 4.64 3.39
N ASN A 106 -14.32 5.12 3.28
CA ASN A 106 -14.97 5.36 1.99
C ASN A 106 -14.25 6.45 1.17
N TYR A 107 -13.76 7.50 1.83
CA TYR A 107 -12.97 8.55 1.18
C TYR A 107 -11.62 8.01 0.68
N HIS A 108 -10.89 7.21 1.46
CA HIS A 108 -9.64 6.57 1.09
C HIS A 108 -9.82 5.64 -0.11
N ALA A 109 -10.89 4.84 -0.12
CA ALA A 109 -11.26 4.00 -1.26
C ALA A 109 -11.54 4.84 -2.52
N TYR A 110 -12.28 5.95 -2.40
CA TYR A 110 -12.53 6.87 -3.52
C TYR A 110 -11.23 7.45 -4.09
N ILE A 111 -10.37 8.00 -3.24
CA ILE A 111 -9.10 8.62 -3.66
C ILE A 111 -8.16 7.60 -4.29
N THR A 112 -8.10 6.37 -3.75
CA THR A 112 -7.30 5.27 -4.31
C THR A 112 -7.66 5.01 -5.76
N PHE A 113 -8.95 4.78 -6.06
CA PHE A 113 -9.37 4.49 -7.43
C PHE A 113 -9.34 5.71 -8.36
N ARG A 114 -9.55 6.91 -7.82
CA ARG A 114 -9.36 8.15 -8.58
C ARG A 114 -7.91 8.28 -9.03
N THR A 115 -6.97 8.01 -8.14
CA THR A 115 -5.53 8.03 -8.43
C THR A 115 -5.16 7.00 -9.48
N ILE A 116 -5.62 5.75 -9.32
CA ILE A 116 -5.37 4.67 -10.30
C ILE A 116 -5.93 5.04 -11.68
N SER A 117 -7.10 5.67 -11.75
CA SER A 117 -7.70 6.07 -13.02
C SER A 117 -6.93 7.22 -13.67
N ALA A 118 -6.48 8.19 -12.87
CA ALA A 118 -5.70 9.33 -13.37
C ALA A 118 -4.31 8.91 -13.88
N THR A 119 -3.66 7.94 -13.24
CA THR A 119 -2.35 7.45 -13.72
C THR A 119 -2.49 6.60 -14.98
N ALA A 120 -3.62 5.92 -15.18
CA ALA A 120 -3.88 5.13 -16.38
C ALA A 120 -3.77 5.93 -17.69
N GLU A 121 -4.13 7.22 -17.64
CA GLU A 121 -4.02 8.13 -18.79
C GLU A 121 -2.56 8.54 -19.09
N VAL A 122 -1.66 8.45 -18.10
CA VAL A 122 -0.28 8.94 -18.18
C VAL A 122 0.72 7.82 -18.48
N ASP A 123 0.64 6.69 -17.77
CA ASP A 123 1.61 5.58 -17.86
C ASP A 123 1.00 4.24 -18.31
N GLY A 124 -0.28 4.26 -18.71
CA GLY A 124 -1.07 3.07 -19.05
C GLY A 124 -1.68 2.35 -17.84
N GLY A 125 -1.29 2.73 -16.61
CA GLY A 125 -1.89 2.29 -15.36
C GLY A 125 -1.34 0.97 -14.85
N ILE A 126 -1.25 0.85 -13.52
CA ILE A 126 -0.82 -0.38 -12.84
C ILE A 126 -1.74 -1.59 -13.13
N LEU A 127 -2.98 -1.33 -13.56
CA LEU A 127 -3.99 -2.34 -13.88
C LEU A 127 -4.15 -2.58 -15.39
N ARG A 128 -3.16 -2.19 -16.21
CA ARG A 128 -3.22 -2.42 -17.66
C ARG A 128 -3.36 -3.91 -18.00
N GLY A 129 -4.17 -4.22 -19.01
CA GLY A 129 -4.41 -5.59 -19.46
C GLY A 129 -5.34 -6.41 -18.56
N LEU A 130 -5.90 -5.82 -17.49
CA LEU A 130 -6.90 -6.47 -16.65
C LEU A 130 -8.26 -6.47 -17.37
N SER A 131 -8.97 -7.60 -17.37
CA SER A 131 -10.30 -7.66 -17.98
C SER A 131 -11.32 -6.84 -17.16
N ALA A 132 -12.41 -6.41 -17.79
CA ALA A 132 -13.45 -5.64 -17.11
C ALA A 132 -14.14 -6.42 -15.96
N SER A 133 -14.16 -7.76 -16.02
CA SER A 133 -14.65 -8.58 -14.90
C SER A 133 -13.64 -8.64 -13.76
N ALA A 134 -12.36 -8.85 -14.06
CA ALA A 134 -11.29 -8.87 -13.06
C ALA A 134 -11.12 -7.51 -12.37
N TYR A 135 -11.23 -6.39 -13.12
CA TYR A 135 -11.23 -5.05 -12.52
C TYR A 135 -12.37 -4.84 -11.53
N ARG A 136 -13.59 -5.29 -11.86
CA ARG A 136 -14.73 -5.19 -10.94
C ARG A 136 -14.51 -6.02 -9.68
N GLN A 137 -13.92 -7.21 -9.81
CA GLN A 137 -13.57 -8.05 -8.66
C GLN A 137 -12.47 -7.39 -7.80
N LEU A 138 -11.38 -6.93 -8.42
CA LEU A 138 -10.31 -6.20 -7.74
C LEU A 138 -10.87 -5.01 -6.98
N ARG A 139 -11.68 -4.19 -7.66
CA ARG A 139 -12.29 -3.01 -7.05
C ARG A 139 -13.15 -3.38 -5.84
N LYS A 140 -13.98 -4.41 -5.97
CA LYS A 140 -14.81 -4.89 -4.84
C LYS A 140 -13.94 -5.30 -3.65
N GLN A 141 -12.90 -6.09 -3.88
CA GLN A 141 -12.06 -6.61 -2.80
C GLN A 141 -11.20 -5.53 -2.14
N VAL A 142 -10.60 -4.63 -2.92
CA VAL A 142 -9.84 -3.49 -2.38
C VAL A 142 -10.73 -2.61 -1.51
N ILE A 143 -11.96 -2.29 -1.97
CA ILE A 143 -12.90 -1.49 -1.17
C ILE A 143 -13.25 -2.21 0.13
N ASP A 144 -13.56 -3.50 0.07
CA ASP A 144 -13.91 -4.29 1.26
C ASP A 144 -12.74 -4.39 2.28
N LEU A 145 -11.50 -4.45 1.80
CA LEU A 145 -10.31 -4.42 2.65
C LEU A 145 -10.06 -3.05 3.28
N ILE A 146 -10.22 -1.95 2.52
CA ILE A 146 -10.08 -0.59 3.05
C ILE A 146 -11.19 -0.32 4.07
N LEU A 147 -12.45 -0.66 3.78
CA LEU A 147 -13.53 -0.49 4.75
C LEU A 147 -13.32 -1.34 6.02
N ALA A 148 -12.63 -2.48 5.91
CA ALA A 148 -12.30 -3.29 7.06
C ALA A 148 -11.26 -2.63 7.99
N THR A 149 -10.51 -1.60 7.58
CA THR A 149 -9.56 -0.92 8.48
C THR A 149 -10.27 -0.10 9.56
N ASP A 150 -11.52 0.33 9.33
CA ASP A 150 -12.35 1.01 10.34
C ASP A 150 -12.32 0.25 11.68
N MET A 151 -11.92 0.97 12.73
CA MET A 151 -11.83 0.40 14.07
C MET A 151 -13.20 0.08 14.68
N ALA A 152 -14.30 0.66 14.18
CA ALA A 152 -15.65 0.25 14.55
C ALA A 152 -15.94 -1.21 14.13
N GLN A 153 -15.34 -1.68 13.04
CA GLN A 153 -15.48 -3.06 12.54
C GLN A 153 -14.50 -4.04 13.19
N HIS A 154 -13.57 -3.59 14.05
CA HIS A 154 -12.50 -4.43 14.59
C HIS A 154 -13.03 -5.64 15.38
N PHE A 155 -13.85 -5.40 16.40
CA PHE A 155 -14.39 -6.49 17.22
C PHE A 155 -15.39 -7.40 16.46
N PRO A 156 -16.29 -6.88 15.62
CA PRO A 156 -17.12 -7.72 14.75
C PRO A 156 -16.30 -8.68 13.88
N ILE A 157 -15.32 -8.17 13.12
CA ILE A 157 -14.48 -8.99 12.24
C ILE A 157 -13.71 -10.05 13.04
N LEU A 158 -13.10 -9.67 14.16
CA LEU A 158 -12.33 -10.59 15.00
C LEU A 158 -13.22 -11.69 15.59
N SER A 159 -14.44 -11.36 16.00
CA SER A 159 -15.39 -12.33 16.55
C SER A 159 -15.86 -13.32 15.49
N SER A 160 -16.20 -12.84 14.29
CA SER A 160 -16.54 -13.70 13.15
C SER A 160 -15.40 -14.63 12.78
N PHE A 161 -14.16 -14.14 12.77
CA PHE A 161 -12.99 -14.98 12.51
C PHE A 161 -12.78 -16.04 13.58
N ARG A 162 -12.86 -15.69 14.87
CA ARG A 162 -12.70 -16.67 15.95
C ARG A 162 -13.73 -17.79 15.87
N ALA A 163 -15.00 -17.44 15.60
CA ALA A 163 -16.06 -18.42 15.40
C ALA A 163 -15.79 -19.33 14.20
N ARG A 164 -15.32 -18.75 13.09
CA ARG A 164 -15.03 -19.48 11.86
C ARG A 164 -13.80 -20.40 12.00
N ASN A 165 -12.73 -19.91 12.61
CA ASN A 165 -11.49 -20.65 12.85
C ASN A 165 -11.67 -21.84 13.82
N ALA A 166 -12.68 -21.80 14.70
CA ALA A 166 -13.03 -22.94 15.55
C ALA A 166 -13.77 -24.06 14.79
N SER A 167 -14.21 -23.82 13.54
CA SER A 167 -14.88 -24.83 12.72
C SER A 167 -13.87 -25.79 12.10
N GLN A 168 -14.18 -27.09 12.09
CA GLN A 168 -13.38 -28.12 11.39
C GLN A 168 -13.34 -27.94 9.86
N THR A 169 -14.19 -27.07 9.31
CA THR A 169 -14.27 -26.79 7.87
C THR A 169 -13.52 -25.52 7.47
N PHE A 170 -12.79 -24.88 8.41
CA PHE A 170 -11.98 -23.71 8.11
C PHE A 170 -10.84 -24.08 7.17
N SER A 171 -10.72 -23.39 6.04
CA SER A 171 -9.64 -23.64 5.09
C SER A 171 -9.38 -22.43 4.20
N VAL A 172 -8.21 -21.81 4.38
CA VAL A 172 -7.76 -20.66 3.58
C VAL A 172 -7.46 -21.05 2.12
N SER A 173 -7.06 -22.30 1.88
CA SER A 173 -6.68 -22.76 0.54
C SER A 173 -7.88 -23.18 -0.32
N SER A 174 -8.96 -23.66 0.29
CA SER A 174 -10.13 -24.19 -0.42
C SER A 174 -11.40 -23.35 -0.27
N ASN A 175 -11.46 -22.44 0.69
CA ASN A 175 -12.61 -21.55 0.89
C ASN A 175 -12.20 -20.09 0.69
N GLU A 176 -12.77 -19.46 -0.34
CA GLU A 176 -12.55 -18.05 -0.66
C GLU A 176 -13.00 -17.11 0.48
N GLU A 177 -14.10 -17.42 1.17
CA GLU A 177 -14.58 -16.57 2.26
C GLU A 177 -13.59 -16.55 3.43
N ASP A 178 -13.02 -17.71 3.77
CA ASP A 178 -12.00 -17.84 4.81
C ASP A 178 -10.72 -17.09 4.43
N LYS A 179 -10.36 -17.12 3.14
CA LYS A 179 -9.21 -16.39 2.60
C LYS A 179 -9.40 -14.87 2.72
N TRP A 180 -10.54 -14.33 2.29
CA TRP A 180 -10.82 -12.89 2.39
C TRP A 180 -11.02 -12.44 3.84
N MET A 181 -11.55 -13.30 4.71
CA MET A 181 -11.61 -13.04 6.15
C MET A 181 -10.20 -12.94 6.76
N LEU A 182 -9.27 -13.81 6.36
CA LEU A 182 -7.87 -13.69 6.76
C LEU A 182 -7.22 -12.42 6.19
N ALA A 183 -7.49 -12.07 4.93
CA ALA A 183 -6.98 -10.84 4.32
C ALA A 183 -7.40 -9.57 5.08
N LYS A 184 -8.65 -9.52 5.58
CA LYS A 184 -9.11 -8.44 6.48
C LYS A 184 -8.32 -8.37 7.78
N LEU A 185 -7.95 -9.51 8.36
CA LEU A 185 -7.10 -9.51 9.55
C LEU A 185 -5.67 -9.10 9.24
N LEU A 186 -5.13 -9.50 8.09
CA LEU A 186 -3.79 -9.12 7.67
C LEU A 186 -3.66 -7.60 7.51
N ILE A 187 -4.60 -6.96 6.80
CA ILE A 187 -4.54 -5.49 6.61
C ILE A 187 -4.68 -4.76 7.96
N LYS A 188 -5.60 -5.20 8.83
CA LYS A 188 -5.77 -4.61 10.17
C LYS A 188 -4.54 -4.82 11.05
N THR A 189 -3.89 -5.96 10.95
CA THR A 189 -2.65 -6.23 11.70
C THR A 189 -1.50 -5.37 11.19
N GLY A 190 -1.43 -5.14 9.87
CA GLY A 190 -0.47 -4.22 9.27
C GLY A 190 -0.66 -2.78 9.75
N ASP A 191 -1.91 -2.33 9.82
CA ASP A 191 -2.31 -0.99 10.27
C ASP A 191 -1.88 -0.72 11.73
N ILE A 192 -2.24 -1.60 12.67
CA ILE A 192 -1.89 -1.44 14.10
C ILE A 192 -0.51 -2.03 14.48
N GLY A 193 0.26 -2.48 13.49
CA GLY A 193 1.48 -3.27 13.68
C GLY A 193 2.64 -2.50 14.32
N HIS A 194 2.58 -1.17 14.36
CA HIS A 194 3.60 -0.33 15.02
C HIS A 194 3.72 -0.62 16.53
N SER A 195 2.70 -1.26 17.13
CA SER A 195 2.69 -1.74 18.52
C SER A 195 3.66 -2.92 18.79
N MET A 196 4.06 -3.64 17.74
CA MET A 196 4.93 -4.82 17.84
C MET A 196 6.39 -4.52 17.50
N LEU A 197 6.72 -3.27 17.18
CA LEU A 197 8.09 -2.83 16.87
C LEU A 197 8.94 -2.71 18.14
N ALA A 198 10.27 -2.59 17.96
CA ALA A 198 11.18 -2.26 19.05
C ALA A 198 10.76 -0.97 19.75
N TRP A 199 11.02 -0.87 21.06
CA TRP A 199 10.51 0.21 21.92
C TRP A 199 10.75 1.60 21.34
N GLU A 200 11.94 1.87 20.82
CA GLU A 200 12.31 3.17 20.26
C GLU A 200 11.44 3.53 19.05
N GLN A 201 11.12 2.55 18.20
CA GLN A 201 10.26 2.75 17.04
C GLN A 201 8.80 2.90 17.47
N HIS A 202 8.33 2.03 18.36
CA HIS A 202 6.97 2.08 18.90
C HIS A 202 6.69 3.44 19.54
N TYR A 203 7.60 3.91 20.40
CA TYR A 203 7.51 5.19 21.09
C TYR A 203 7.37 6.36 20.10
N MET A 204 8.21 6.39 19.06
CA MET A 204 8.15 7.45 18.04
C MET A 204 6.82 7.47 17.30
N TRP A 205 6.26 6.31 16.94
CA TRP A 205 4.94 6.24 16.30
C TRP A 205 3.81 6.63 17.26
N ALA A 206 3.86 6.18 18.51
CA ALA A 206 2.88 6.56 19.53
C ALA A 206 2.88 8.08 19.78
N CYS A 207 4.04 8.73 19.79
CA CYS A 207 4.14 10.19 19.87
C CYS A 207 3.46 10.88 18.69
N ARG A 208 3.63 10.39 17.46
CA ARG A 208 2.99 10.96 16.26
C ARG A 208 1.47 10.81 16.27
N VAL A 209 0.97 9.64 16.67
CA VAL A 209 -0.47 9.40 16.83
C VAL A 209 -1.06 10.33 17.87
N ASN A 210 -0.38 10.50 19.02
CA ASN A 210 -0.82 11.45 20.04
C ASN A 210 -0.81 12.90 19.54
N GLU A 211 0.23 13.30 18.80
CA GLU A 211 0.31 14.64 18.21
C GLU A 211 -0.87 14.93 17.28
N GLU A 212 -1.29 13.95 16.48
CA GLU A 212 -2.47 14.04 15.63
C GLU A 212 -3.75 14.24 16.46
N PHE A 213 -3.95 13.43 17.51
CA PHE A 213 -5.10 13.59 18.40
C PHE A 213 -5.15 14.95 19.10
N TYR A 214 -4.00 15.51 19.49
CA TYR A 214 -3.95 16.85 20.08
C TYR A 214 -4.33 17.94 19.07
N LYS A 215 -3.85 17.84 17.83
CA LYS A 215 -4.20 18.79 16.75
C LYS A 215 -5.70 18.80 16.45
N GLN A 216 -6.37 17.67 16.62
CA GLN A 216 -7.82 17.57 16.43
C GLN A 216 -8.61 18.38 17.47
N VAL A 217 -8.15 18.44 18.72
CA VAL A 217 -8.84 19.17 19.81
C VAL A 217 -8.47 20.65 19.86
N SER A 218 -7.26 21.00 19.43
CA SER A 218 -6.75 22.38 19.39
C SER A 218 -6.37 22.78 17.96
N PRO A 219 -7.35 22.96 17.05
CA PRO A 219 -7.04 23.46 15.72
C PRO A 219 -6.37 24.83 15.86
N PRO A 220 -5.28 25.12 15.13
CA PRO A 220 -4.69 26.45 15.14
C PRO A 220 -5.79 27.46 14.81
N LEU A 221 -5.93 28.48 15.67
CA LEU A 221 -6.86 29.58 15.47
C LEU A 221 -6.69 30.05 14.02
N ARG A 222 -7.75 29.94 13.21
CA ARG A 222 -7.74 30.47 11.85
C ARG A 222 -7.49 31.98 11.96
N ALA A 223 -6.27 32.39 11.63
CA ALA A 223 -5.86 33.79 11.52
C ALA A 223 -6.46 34.43 10.26
#